data_AF-A0A969NDF1-F1
#
_entry.id   AF-A0A969NDF1-F1
#
_cell.length_a   1.000
_cell.length_b   1.000
_cell.length_c   1.000
_cell.angle_alpha   90.00
_cell.angle_beta   90.00
_cell.angle_gamma   90.00
#
_symmetry.space_group_name_H-M   'P 1'
#
loop_
_entity.id
_entity.type
_entity.pdbx_description
1 polymer ?
#
loop_
_entity_poly.entity_id
_entity_poly.type
_entity_poly.pdbx_seq_one_letter_code
_entity_poly.pdbx_strand_id
1 'polypeptide(L)'
;MGKRKGKKFIGQVRWATYGSVTDENAQPHEVKCHTHLVGAHNGNISNTDTLKEFLSENGHQVVSDNDGEMLVHLIEHYYAKLLADKNKPGLETKISLFKQAIRKAEQKAIGSYAACVSAPDIPGVFAIKSGSSLYAGKGTDANGEFIVVSSDLTSVLSKTRFLIPLVKGEAIYFTHNDYVVFSVDEEKEGKPGLKRSRLNISDIALQPRFKYFMQQEIHTSPANIDILIKYYLLEEHENNTKLYLNTTIKSAGPYCMIW
;
A
#
# COMPACT_ATOMS: atom_id res chain seq x y z
N MET A 1 -2.47 -21.20 14.20
CA MET A 1 -2.56 -19.88 14.87
C MET A 1 -3.94 -19.73 15.51
N GLY A 2 -4.02 -19.46 16.81
CA GLY A 2 -5.31 -19.25 17.50
C GLY A 2 -5.97 -17.93 17.09
N LYS A 3 -7.31 -17.87 17.18
CA LYS A 3 -8.07 -16.61 16.96
C LYS A 3 -7.62 -15.55 17.97
N ARG A 4 -7.09 -14.43 17.50
CA ARG A 4 -6.80 -13.26 18.33
C ARG A 4 -7.93 -12.24 18.18
N LYS A 5 -8.43 -11.70 19.29
CA LYS A 5 -9.42 -10.61 19.29
C LYS A 5 -8.70 -9.27 19.14
N GLY A 6 -9.22 -8.37 18.31
CA GLY A 6 -8.64 -7.05 18.09
C GLY A 6 -9.56 -6.17 17.25
N LYS A 7 -9.35 -4.84 17.31
CA LYS A 7 -10.10 -3.84 16.53
C LYS A 7 -9.34 -3.31 15.31
N LYS A 8 -8.03 -3.51 15.28
CA LYS A 8 -7.11 -3.10 14.21
C LYS A 8 -6.14 -4.24 13.93
N PHE A 9 -5.73 -4.38 12.68
CA PHE A 9 -4.74 -5.37 12.25
C PHE A 9 -3.85 -4.74 11.19
N ILE A 10 -2.54 -4.89 11.36
CA ILE A 10 -1.53 -4.59 10.35
C ILE A 10 -0.72 -5.87 10.19
N GLY A 11 -0.59 -6.35 8.95
CA GLY A 11 0.18 -7.53 8.61
C GLY A 11 0.92 -7.30 7.30
N GLN A 12 2.05 -7.97 7.15
CA GLN A 12 2.92 -7.80 6.01
C GLN A 12 3.61 -9.15 5.70
N VAL A 13 3.69 -9.48 4.42
CA VAL A 13 4.51 -10.60 3.93
C VAL A 13 5.71 -9.99 3.21
N ARG A 14 6.91 -10.29 3.71
CA ARG A 14 8.13 -9.57 3.32
C ARG A 14 8.88 -10.30 2.24
N TRP A 15 9.12 -9.62 1.12
CA TRP A 15 10.23 -9.94 0.22
C TRP A 15 11.44 -9.11 0.65
N ALA A 16 12.48 -9.75 1.19
CA ALA A 16 13.64 -9.03 1.72
C ALA A 16 14.45 -8.37 0.58
N THR A 17 14.54 -7.05 0.61
CA THR A 17 15.35 -6.22 -0.30
C THR A 17 16.54 -5.58 0.44
N TYR A 18 16.32 -5.12 1.66
CA TYR A 18 17.33 -4.63 2.61
C TYR A 18 17.34 -5.47 3.88
N GLY A 19 18.50 -5.85 4.39
CA GLY A 19 18.62 -6.68 5.60
C GLY A 19 18.27 -8.17 5.38
N SER A 20 18.76 -9.02 6.27
CA SER A 20 18.54 -10.47 6.22
C SER A 20 17.09 -10.87 6.57
N VAL A 21 16.75 -12.13 6.29
CA VAL A 21 15.47 -12.73 6.70
C VAL A 21 15.59 -13.15 8.17
N THR A 22 15.20 -12.25 9.07
CA THR A 22 15.18 -12.46 10.52
C THR A 22 13.88 -11.94 11.13
N ASP A 23 13.60 -12.34 12.36
CA ASP A 23 12.42 -11.87 13.11
C ASP A 23 12.50 -10.36 13.39
N GLU A 24 13.69 -9.81 13.64
CA GLU A 24 13.90 -8.37 13.85
C GLU A 24 13.57 -7.55 12.61
N ASN A 25 13.90 -8.09 11.43
CA ASN A 25 13.60 -7.45 10.15
C ASN A 25 12.17 -7.74 9.66
N ALA A 26 11.41 -8.60 10.36
CA ALA A 26 10.03 -8.89 10.02
C ALA A 26 9.11 -7.73 10.40
N GLN A 27 8.00 -7.63 9.69
CA GLN A 27 7.02 -6.55 9.86
C GLN A 27 5.72 -7.10 10.45
N PRO A 28 4.95 -6.28 11.20
CA PRO A 28 5.15 -4.86 11.46
C PRO A 28 6.28 -4.55 12.47
N HIS A 29 6.93 -3.41 12.30
CA HIS A 29 7.87 -2.85 13.26
C HIS A 29 7.10 -2.17 14.40
N GLU A 30 7.46 -2.50 15.64
CA GLU A 30 6.98 -1.85 16.86
C GLU A 30 8.08 -0.95 17.40
N VAL A 31 7.81 0.36 17.49
CA VAL A 31 8.77 1.36 17.98
C VAL A 31 8.24 2.04 19.24
N LYS A 32 9.12 2.28 20.20
CA LYS A 32 8.79 2.79 21.55
C LYS A 32 9.90 3.68 22.13
N CYS A 33 10.57 4.47 21.31
CA CYS A 33 11.65 5.35 21.76
C CYS A 33 11.11 6.61 22.45
N HIS A 34 10.14 7.28 21.81
CA HIS A 34 9.48 8.48 22.31
C HIS A 34 7.98 8.30 22.47
N THR A 35 7.37 7.50 21.61
CA THR A 35 5.95 7.14 21.70
C THR A 35 5.70 5.80 21.04
N HIS A 36 4.64 5.10 21.43
CA HIS A 36 4.41 3.76 20.95
C HIS A 36 3.69 3.78 19.59
N LEU A 37 4.40 3.43 18.52
CA LEU A 37 3.82 3.20 17.20
C LEU A 37 4.07 1.76 16.71
N VAL A 38 3.17 1.27 15.86
CA VAL A 38 3.32 0.01 15.12
C VAL A 38 3.08 0.32 13.65
N GLY A 39 3.97 -0.15 12.77
CA GLY A 39 3.82 0.10 11.35
C GLY A 39 4.44 -0.95 10.44
N ALA A 40 3.98 -0.98 9.20
CA ALA A 40 4.51 -1.81 8.13
C ALA A 40 4.53 -1.01 6.82
N HIS A 41 5.38 -1.45 5.90
CA HIS A 41 5.59 -0.81 4.62
C HIS A 41 5.79 -1.84 3.49
N ASN A 42 5.60 -1.35 2.28
CA ASN A 42 5.88 -2.02 1.03
C ASN A 42 6.55 -1.04 0.08
N GLY A 43 7.56 -1.48 -0.66
CA GLY A 43 8.40 -0.62 -1.51
C GLY A 43 9.74 -0.37 -0.85
N ASN A 44 10.36 0.76 -1.17
CA ASN A 44 11.73 1.07 -0.73
C ASN A 44 11.86 2.52 -0.26
N ILE A 45 12.68 2.70 0.79
CA ILE A 45 13.17 4.00 1.25
C ILE A 45 14.67 4.07 0.94
N SER A 46 15.04 4.96 0.02
CA SER A 46 16.36 5.02 -0.60
C SER A 46 17.39 5.77 0.24
N ASN A 47 16.98 6.62 1.18
CA ASN A 47 17.88 7.38 2.06
C ASN A 47 17.97 6.80 3.48
N THR A 48 17.88 5.47 3.60
CA THR A 48 17.83 4.73 4.87
C THR A 48 19.02 5.02 5.79
N ASP A 49 20.25 5.04 5.27
CA ASP A 49 21.44 5.30 6.11
C ASP A 49 21.42 6.70 6.72
N THR A 50 21.09 7.72 5.91
CA THR A 50 20.93 9.10 6.38
C THR A 50 19.80 9.24 7.41
N LEU A 51 18.70 8.49 7.24
CA LEU A 51 17.62 8.47 8.23
C LEU A 51 18.07 7.78 9.52
N LYS A 52 18.81 6.68 9.44
CA LYS A 52 19.32 5.94 10.60
C LYS A 52 20.27 6.80 11.44
N GLU A 53 21.17 7.55 10.80
CA GLU A 53 22.03 8.54 11.47
C GLU A 53 21.19 9.62 12.17
N PHE A 54 20.30 10.28 11.43
CA PHE A 54 19.42 11.32 12.00
C PHE A 54 18.59 10.82 13.19
N LEU A 55 18.01 9.63 13.08
CA LEU A 55 17.19 9.03 14.13
C LEU A 55 18.03 8.69 15.37
N SER A 56 19.24 8.16 15.18
CA SER A 56 20.18 7.85 16.26
C SER A 56 20.62 9.11 17.02
N GLU A 57 20.95 10.18 16.30
CA GLU A 57 21.27 11.50 16.88
C GLU A 57 20.10 12.09 17.68
N ASN A 58 18.87 11.74 17.31
CA ASN A 58 17.66 12.16 17.99
C ASN A 58 17.18 11.16 19.05
N GLY A 59 17.99 10.17 19.44
CA GLY A 59 17.71 9.27 20.57
C GLY A 59 16.84 8.05 20.24
N HIS A 60 16.61 7.73 18.96
CA HIS A 60 15.93 6.51 18.57
C HIS A 60 16.87 5.31 18.59
N GLN A 61 16.37 4.16 19.07
CA GLN A 61 17.05 2.88 19.04
C GLN A 61 16.51 2.05 17.89
N VAL A 62 17.19 2.13 16.75
CA VAL A 62 16.94 1.30 15.58
C VAL A 62 17.49 -0.10 15.81
N VAL A 63 16.67 -1.13 15.66
CA VAL A 63 17.07 -2.52 15.94
C VAL A 63 17.11 -3.43 14.70
N SER A 64 16.56 -2.98 13.58
CA SER A 64 16.53 -3.72 12.32
C SER A 64 17.34 -3.01 11.21
N ASP A 65 17.60 -3.76 10.14
CA ASP A 65 18.16 -3.26 8.89
C ASP A 65 17.08 -3.04 7.82
N ASN A 66 15.81 -3.23 8.20
CA ASN A 66 14.67 -3.00 7.32
C ASN A 66 14.39 -1.50 7.23
N ASP A 67 14.40 -0.98 6.01
CA ASP A 67 14.15 0.42 5.68
C ASP A 67 12.77 0.90 6.17
N GLY A 68 11.80 0.00 6.25
CA GLY A 68 10.49 0.24 6.86
C GLY A 68 10.52 0.71 8.30
N GLU A 69 11.46 0.24 9.12
CA GLU A 69 11.58 0.68 10.51
C GLU A 69 11.94 2.17 10.58
N MET A 70 12.76 2.66 9.63
CA MET A 70 13.16 4.07 9.60
C MET A 70 11.96 4.98 9.40
N LEU A 71 11.02 4.57 8.54
CA LEU A 71 9.78 5.33 8.34
C LEU A 71 8.91 5.36 9.60
N VAL A 72 8.78 4.24 10.30
CA VAL A 72 7.97 4.18 11.53
C VAL A 72 8.60 5.06 12.62
N HIS A 73 9.92 5.00 12.81
CA HIS A 73 10.63 5.89 13.72
C HIS A 73 10.57 7.36 13.31
N LEU A 74 10.62 7.66 12.01
CA LEU A 74 10.53 9.03 11.53
C LEU A 74 9.16 9.65 11.81
N ILE A 75 8.09 8.87 11.64
CA ILE A 75 6.73 9.29 12.02
C ILE A 75 6.62 9.43 13.54
N GLU A 76 7.17 8.47 14.30
CA GLU A 76 7.24 8.52 15.77
C GLU A 76 7.92 9.79 16.27
N HIS A 77 9.06 10.13 15.68
CA HIS A 77 9.87 11.30 16.00
C HIS A 77 9.07 12.59 15.92
N TYR A 78 8.45 12.84 14.76
CA TYR A 78 7.67 14.05 14.55
C TYR A 78 6.38 14.05 15.37
N TYR A 79 5.75 12.89 15.56
CA TYR A 79 4.54 12.79 16.36
C TYR A 79 4.81 13.12 17.82
N ALA A 80 5.88 12.58 18.40
CA ALA A 80 6.28 12.86 19.77
C ALA A 80 6.61 14.35 19.99
N LYS A 81 7.36 14.97 19.07
CA LYS A 81 7.65 16.42 19.13
C LYS A 81 6.38 17.26 19.11
N LEU A 82 5.44 16.95 18.21
CA LEU A 82 4.16 17.66 18.11
C LEU A 82 3.26 17.46 19.33
N LEU A 83 3.33 16.29 19.97
CA LEU A 83 2.60 16.00 21.21
C LEU A 83 3.17 16.76 22.41
N ALA A 84 4.48 16.94 22.49
CA ALA A 84 5.15 17.61 23.62
C ALA A 84 4.64 19.05 23.84
N ASP A 85 4.25 19.72 22.75
CA ASP A 85 3.70 21.08 22.78
C ASP A 85 2.23 21.15 23.26
N LYS A 86 1.59 20.01 23.54
CA LYS A 86 0.18 19.92 23.93
C LYS A 86 0.01 19.29 25.31
N ASN A 87 -0.74 19.97 26.18
CA ASN A 87 -1.15 19.39 27.45
C ASN A 87 -2.35 18.45 27.26
N LYS A 88 -2.12 17.13 27.33
CA LYS A 88 -3.15 16.07 27.25
C LYS A 88 -4.14 16.27 26.08
N PRO A 89 -3.68 16.23 24.82
CA PRO A 89 -4.54 16.47 23.67
C PRO A 89 -5.66 15.44 23.58
N GLY A 90 -6.86 15.91 23.20
CA GLY A 90 -7.99 15.05 22.87
C GLY A 90 -7.75 14.21 21.61
N LEU A 91 -8.63 13.25 21.34
CA LEU A 91 -8.47 12.29 20.24
C LEU A 91 -8.36 12.96 18.87
N GLU A 92 -9.20 13.94 18.57
CA GLU A 92 -9.18 14.67 17.30
C GLU A 92 -7.85 15.42 17.11
N THR A 93 -7.36 16.06 18.18
CA THR A 93 -6.05 16.71 18.17
C THR A 93 -4.95 15.69 17.93
N LYS A 94 -4.97 14.53 18.60
CA LYS A 94 -4.00 13.46 18.37
C LYS A 94 -3.98 12.99 16.92
N ILE A 95 -5.15 12.79 16.32
CA ILE A 95 -5.28 12.39 14.90
C ILE A 95 -4.70 13.48 13.98
N SER A 96 -5.03 14.75 14.23
CA SER A 96 -4.50 15.87 13.44
C SER A 96 -2.97 15.98 13.53
N LEU A 97 -2.41 15.88 14.74
CA LEU A 97 -0.96 15.88 14.94
C LEU A 97 -0.28 14.67 14.27
N PHE A 98 -0.94 13.51 14.25
CA PHE A 98 -0.42 12.33 13.55
C PHE A 98 -0.37 12.55 12.03
N LYS A 99 -1.43 13.14 11.45
CA LYS A 99 -1.43 13.55 10.03
C LYS A 99 -0.28 14.51 9.75
N GLN A 100 -0.04 15.49 10.62
CA GLN A 100 1.10 16.42 10.50
C GLN A 100 2.45 15.71 10.62
N ALA A 101 2.59 14.73 11.52
CA ALA A 101 3.80 13.92 11.65
C ALA A 101 4.09 13.12 10.38
N ILE A 102 3.06 12.55 9.75
CA ILE A 102 3.16 11.88 8.45
C ILE A 102 3.67 12.84 7.38
N ARG A 103 3.10 14.05 7.28
CA ARG A 103 3.57 15.07 6.31
C ARG A 103 5.05 15.40 6.50
N LYS A 104 5.49 15.60 7.75
CA LYS A 104 6.89 15.87 8.06
C LYS A 104 7.82 14.69 7.74
N ALA A 105 7.35 13.46 7.96
CA ALA A 105 8.09 12.26 7.61
C ALA A 105 8.25 12.12 6.09
N GLU A 106 7.16 12.33 5.32
CA GLU A 106 7.16 12.29 3.85
C GLU A 106 8.10 13.32 3.23
N GLN A 107 8.27 14.50 3.84
CA GLN A 107 9.23 15.50 3.37
C GLN A 107 10.70 15.08 3.52
N LYS A 108 11.01 14.11 4.39
CA LYS A 108 12.38 13.68 4.69
C LYS A 108 12.70 12.28 4.17
N ALA A 109 11.70 11.42 4.03
CA ALA A 109 11.86 10.10 3.42
C ALA A 109 11.91 10.21 1.89
N ILE A 110 12.93 9.60 1.29
CA ILE A 110 13.09 9.55 -0.17
C ILE A 110 12.87 8.12 -0.60
N GLY A 111 11.95 7.87 -1.53
CA GLY A 111 11.71 6.53 -2.03
C GLY A 111 10.40 6.37 -2.78
N SER A 112 9.98 5.13 -2.94
CA SER A 112 8.69 4.75 -3.51
C SER A 112 8.10 3.66 -2.65
N TYR A 113 7.14 4.00 -1.80
CA TYR A 113 6.58 3.11 -0.80
C TYR A 113 5.09 3.32 -0.58
N ALA A 114 4.50 2.37 0.14
CA ALA A 114 3.22 2.47 0.77
C ALA A 114 3.37 1.96 2.20
N ALA A 115 2.67 2.57 3.14
CA ALA A 115 2.82 2.21 4.56
C ALA A 115 1.48 2.20 5.29
N CYS A 116 1.42 1.47 6.39
CA CYS A 116 0.36 1.51 7.38
C CYS A 116 0.99 1.71 8.75
N VAL A 117 0.51 2.68 9.53
CA VAL A 117 1.02 3.00 10.86
C VAL A 117 -0.15 3.27 11.80
N SER A 118 -0.02 2.86 13.06
CA SER A 118 -1.02 3.09 14.09
C SER A 118 -0.37 3.28 15.46
N ALA A 119 -0.99 4.08 16.31
CA ALA A 119 -0.70 4.14 17.73
C ALA A 119 -1.75 3.32 18.52
N PRO A 120 -1.40 2.66 19.63
CA PRO A 120 -2.36 1.91 20.45
C PRO A 120 -3.54 2.74 20.95
N ASP A 121 -3.31 4.02 21.27
CA ASP A 121 -4.30 4.94 21.83
C ASP A 121 -5.14 5.68 20.78
N ILE A 122 -4.84 5.50 19.49
CA ILE A 122 -5.67 5.99 18.38
C ILE A 122 -6.53 4.84 17.85
N PRO A 123 -7.87 4.95 17.77
CA PRO A 123 -8.74 3.82 17.37
C PRO A 123 -8.54 3.30 15.94
N GLY A 124 -8.00 4.12 15.04
CA GLY A 124 -7.82 3.82 13.62
C GLY A 124 -6.38 3.55 13.17
N VAL A 125 -6.22 3.40 11.87
CA VAL A 125 -4.93 3.19 11.18
C VAL A 125 -4.74 4.33 10.17
N PHE A 126 -3.50 4.78 10.03
CA PHE A 126 -3.09 5.67 8.95
C PHE A 126 -2.42 4.83 7.87
N ALA A 127 -2.78 5.03 6.61
CA ALA A 127 -2.10 4.40 5.49
C ALA A 127 -1.67 5.44 4.46
N ILE A 128 -0.49 5.28 3.89
CA ILE A 128 0.19 6.31 3.09
C ILE A 128 0.52 5.75 1.71
N LYS A 129 0.19 6.48 0.64
CA LYS A 129 0.48 6.10 -0.74
C LYS A 129 1.56 7.01 -1.35
N SER A 130 2.82 6.64 -1.16
CA SER A 130 3.99 7.39 -1.62
C SER A 130 4.74 6.68 -2.75
N GLY A 131 4.04 6.35 -3.85
CA GLY A 131 4.62 5.77 -5.05
C GLY A 131 4.30 4.28 -5.26
N SER A 132 4.38 3.45 -4.22
CA SER A 132 3.96 2.04 -4.33
C SER A 132 2.44 1.89 -4.42
N SER A 133 1.98 0.72 -4.88
CA SER A 133 0.56 0.40 -4.93
C SER A 133 -0.05 0.36 -3.54
N LEU A 134 -1.26 0.92 -3.43
CA LEU A 134 -2.04 0.96 -2.20
C LEU A 134 -3.49 1.20 -2.60
N TYR A 135 -4.38 0.33 -2.12
CA TYR A 135 -5.80 0.34 -2.40
C TYR A 135 -6.56 0.27 -1.09
N ALA A 136 -7.62 1.06 -0.99
CA ALA A 136 -8.52 1.07 0.15
C ALA A 136 -9.92 0.67 -0.30
N GLY A 137 -10.62 -0.12 0.50
CA GLY A 137 -11.99 -0.54 0.23
C GLY A 137 -12.85 -0.49 1.48
N LYS A 138 -14.12 -0.11 1.30
CA LYS A 138 -15.13 -0.13 2.36
C LYS A 138 -16.15 -1.23 2.08
N GLY A 139 -16.54 -2.00 3.09
CA GLY A 139 -17.50 -3.09 2.93
C GLY A 139 -18.25 -3.41 4.21
N THR A 140 -19.05 -4.47 4.15
CA THR A 140 -19.82 -4.98 5.28
C THR A 140 -19.80 -6.52 5.24
N ASP A 141 -19.62 -7.15 6.38
CA ASP A 141 -19.73 -8.60 6.55
C ASP A 141 -20.63 -8.96 7.76
N ALA A 142 -20.64 -10.23 8.17
CA ALA A 142 -21.44 -10.69 9.31
C ALA A 142 -21.10 -10.02 10.66
N ASN A 143 -19.95 -9.36 10.78
CA ASN A 143 -19.48 -8.66 11.97
C ASN A 143 -19.67 -7.13 11.89
N GLY A 144 -20.20 -6.60 10.78
CA GLY A 144 -20.49 -5.19 10.59
C GLY A 144 -19.70 -4.52 9.46
N GLU A 145 -19.63 -3.19 9.49
CA GLU A 145 -18.83 -2.41 8.54
C GLU A 145 -17.33 -2.58 8.78
N PHE A 146 -16.56 -2.56 7.69
CA PHE A 146 -15.11 -2.58 7.74
C PHE A 146 -14.50 -1.68 6.66
N ILE A 147 -13.25 -1.28 6.90
CA ILE A 147 -12.36 -0.70 5.90
C ILE A 147 -11.10 -1.55 5.86
N VAL A 148 -10.67 -1.91 4.66
CA VAL A 148 -9.46 -2.70 4.40
C VAL A 148 -8.54 -1.93 3.48
N VAL A 149 -7.24 -1.97 3.78
CA VAL A 149 -6.20 -1.36 2.96
C VAL A 149 -5.15 -2.43 2.64
N SER A 150 -4.73 -2.51 1.38
CA SER A 150 -3.70 -3.44 0.92
C SER A 150 -2.90 -2.85 -0.23
N SER A 151 -1.63 -3.22 -0.35
CA SER A 151 -0.82 -2.90 -1.54
C SER A 151 -1.27 -3.68 -2.78
N ASP A 152 -2.03 -4.76 -2.58
CA ASP A 152 -2.60 -5.56 -3.66
C ASP A 152 -4.12 -5.33 -3.78
N LEU A 153 -4.57 -4.98 -4.99
CA LEU A 153 -5.97 -4.74 -5.30
C LEU A 153 -6.81 -6.00 -5.14
N THR A 154 -6.27 -7.19 -5.47
CA THR A 154 -7.04 -8.44 -5.44
C THR A 154 -7.45 -8.79 -4.01
N SER A 155 -6.56 -8.54 -3.04
CA SER A 155 -6.82 -8.68 -1.61
C SER A 155 -7.97 -7.80 -1.14
N VAL A 156 -8.05 -6.54 -1.60
CA VAL A 156 -9.18 -5.65 -1.30
C VAL A 156 -10.46 -6.15 -1.98
N LEU A 157 -10.39 -6.49 -3.27
CA LEU A 157 -11.54 -6.95 -4.04
C LEU A 157 -12.13 -8.25 -3.49
N SER A 158 -11.32 -9.11 -2.89
CA SER A 158 -11.77 -10.31 -2.19
C SER A 158 -12.74 -10.03 -1.02
N LYS A 159 -12.73 -8.80 -0.49
CA LYS A 159 -13.56 -8.35 0.63
C LYS A 159 -14.67 -7.41 0.18
N THR A 160 -14.41 -6.51 -0.75
CA THR A 160 -15.40 -5.53 -1.21
C THR A 160 -15.12 -5.03 -2.61
N ARG A 161 -16.19 -4.68 -3.35
CA ARG A 161 -16.09 -4.03 -4.67
C ARG A 161 -16.09 -2.50 -4.60
N PHE A 162 -16.29 -1.92 -3.43
CA PHE A 162 -16.33 -0.47 -3.24
C PHE A 162 -14.98 0.04 -2.77
N LEU A 163 -14.28 0.71 -3.68
CA LEU A 163 -12.97 1.28 -3.44
C LEU A 163 -13.09 2.73 -2.96
N ILE A 164 -12.25 3.10 -2.01
CA ILE A 164 -12.01 4.49 -1.62
C ILE A 164 -10.91 5.01 -2.57
N PRO A 165 -11.18 6.03 -3.39
CA PRO A 165 -10.17 6.60 -4.28
C PRO A 165 -8.98 7.12 -3.48
N LEU A 166 -7.77 6.71 -3.88
CA LEU A 166 -6.50 7.14 -3.29
C LEU A 166 -5.46 7.29 -4.40
N VAL A 167 -4.84 8.46 -4.51
CA VAL A 167 -3.78 8.73 -5.50
C VAL A 167 -2.41 8.87 -4.83
N LYS A 168 -1.35 8.90 -5.63
CA LYS A 168 0.02 9.14 -5.13
C LYS A 168 0.07 10.50 -4.43
N GLY A 169 0.70 10.58 -3.27
CA GLY A 169 0.77 11.79 -2.44
C GLY A 169 -0.43 11.95 -1.50
N GLU A 170 -1.31 10.95 -1.43
CA GLU A 170 -2.39 10.92 -0.46
C GLU A 170 -2.16 9.84 0.60
N ALA A 171 -2.71 10.09 1.77
CA ALA A 171 -2.84 9.16 2.87
C ALA A 171 -4.30 9.09 3.33
N ILE A 172 -4.64 8.04 4.07
CA ILE A 172 -5.97 7.80 4.61
C ILE A 172 -5.85 7.50 6.10
N TYR A 173 -6.65 8.19 6.92
CA TYR A 173 -6.94 7.75 8.29
C TYR A 173 -8.29 7.06 8.28
N PHE A 174 -8.37 5.86 8.85
CA PHE A 174 -9.61 5.10 8.86
C PHE A 174 -9.81 4.30 10.14
N THR A 175 -11.07 4.17 10.53
CA THR A 175 -11.57 3.19 11.51
C THR A 175 -12.31 2.08 10.75
N HIS A 176 -13.04 1.22 11.46
CA HIS A 176 -13.88 0.21 10.82
C HIS A 176 -15.06 0.82 10.03
N ASN A 177 -15.56 2.00 10.40
CA ASN A 177 -16.78 2.58 9.84
C ASN A 177 -16.57 3.94 9.13
N ASP A 178 -15.49 4.66 9.44
CA ASP A 178 -15.25 6.00 8.93
C ASP A 178 -13.82 6.19 8.38
N TYR A 179 -13.65 7.16 7.50
CA TYR A 179 -12.36 7.52 6.92
C TYR A 179 -12.29 8.97 6.47
N VAL A 180 -11.04 9.44 6.38
CA VAL A 180 -10.66 10.71 5.76
C VAL A 180 -9.40 10.50 4.95
N VAL A 181 -9.41 10.97 3.71
CA VAL A 181 -8.26 11.02 2.82
C VAL A 181 -7.64 12.41 2.92
N PHE A 182 -6.32 12.49 3.04
CA PHE A 182 -5.58 13.74 3.20
C PHE A 182 -4.32 13.74 2.35
N SER A 183 -3.91 14.93 1.89
CA SER A 183 -2.65 15.12 1.18
C SER A 183 -1.47 15.05 2.16
N VAL A 184 -0.37 14.44 1.72
CA VAL A 184 0.90 14.44 2.47
C VAL A 184 1.73 15.70 2.23
N ASP A 185 1.43 16.43 1.15
CA ASP A 185 2.15 17.64 0.74
C ASP A 185 1.42 18.92 1.18
N GLU A 186 0.09 18.89 1.15
CA GLU A 186 -0.77 20.05 1.41
C GLU A 186 -1.65 19.82 2.66
N GLU A 187 -2.05 20.91 3.31
CA GLU A 187 -3.04 20.88 4.39
C GLU A 187 -4.47 20.76 3.85
N LYS A 188 -4.70 19.70 3.08
CA LYS A 188 -5.98 19.39 2.44
C LYS A 188 -6.43 17.99 2.83
N GLU A 189 -7.72 17.86 3.12
CA GLU A 189 -8.37 16.58 3.39
C GLU A 189 -9.84 16.56 2.95
N GLY A 190 -10.38 15.36 2.80
CA GLY A 190 -11.76 15.15 2.40
C GLY A 190 -12.19 13.69 2.47
N LYS A 191 -13.45 13.44 2.14
CA LYS A 191 -14.04 12.10 2.14
C LYS A 191 -14.52 11.76 0.73
N PRO A 192 -13.62 11.28 -0.15
CA PRO A 192 -14.00 10.97 -1.53
C PRO A 192 -15.08 9.89 -1.56
N GLY A 193 -16.03 10.03 -2.48
CA GLY A 193 -17.09 9.05 -2.68
C GLY A 193 -16.54 7.69 -3.15
N LEU A 194 -17.22 6.61 -2.74
CA LEU A 194 -16.83 5.25 -3.10
C LEU A 194 -16.99 5.01 -4.61
N LYS A 195 -16.02 4.30 -5.21
CA LYS A 195 -16.09 3.85 -6.61
C LYS A 195 -16.25 2.34 -6.65
N ARG A 196 -17.24 1.86 -7.40
CA ARG A 196 -17.42 0.42 -7.62
C ARG A 196 -16.45 -0.08 -8.69
N SER A 197 -15.61 -1.05 -8.34
CA SER A 197 -14.72 -1.71 -9.30
C SER A 197 -15.52 -2.56 -10.29
N ARG A 198 -15.13 -2.49 -11.57
CA ARG A 198 -15.68 -3.34 -12.65
C ARG A 198 -14.99 -4.70 -12.74
N LEU A 199 -13.81 -4.85 -12.13
CA LEU A 199 -13.08 -6.13 -12.10
C LEU A 199 -13.85 -7.16 -11.26
N ASN A 200 -13.98 -8.39 -11.76
CA ASN A 200 -14.48 -9.50 -10.96
C ASN A 200 -13.32 -10.32 -10.39
N ILE A 201 -13.47 -10.78 -9.15
CA ILE A 201 -12.50 -11.68 -8.51
C ILE A 201 -12.37 -12.98 -9.32
N SER A 202 -13.45 -13.45 -9.95
CA SER A 202 -13.45 -14.62 -10.84
C SER A 202 -12.46 -14.51 -11.99
N ASP A 203 -12.17 -13.29 -12.43
CA ASP A 203 -11.26 -13.03 -13.55
C ASP A 203 -9.79 -13.18 -13.12
N ILE A 204 -9.53 -13.22 -11.81
CA ILE A 204 -8.18 -13.20 -11.22
C ILE A 204 -7.91 -14.49 -10.41
N ALA A 205 -8.94 -15.29 -10.14
CA ALA A 205 -8.81 -16.54 -9.41
C ALA A 205 -8.29 -17.69 -10.29
N LEU A 206 -7.67 -18.68 -9.64
CA LEU A 206 -7.34 -19.95 -10.27
C LEU A 206 -8.63 -20.69 -10.61
N GLN A 207 -8.87 -20.97 -11.89
CA GLN A 207 -10.02 -21.71 -12.36
C GLN A 207 -9.90 -23.18 -11.93
N PRO A 208 -11.00 -23.83 -11.50
CA PRO A 208 -10.96 -25.21 -10.99
C PRO A 208 -10.37 -26.25 -11.94
N ARG A 209 -10.34 -25.99 -13.25
CA ARG A 209 -9.76 -26.87 -14.26
C ARG A 209 -8.22 -26.88 -14.29
N PHE A 210 -7.57 -25.90 -13.65
CA PHE A 210 -6.11 -25.81 -13.59
C PHE A 210 -5.61 -26.10 -12.19
N LYS A 211 -4.46 -26.76 -12.10
CA LYS A 211 -3.82 -27.08 -10.83
C LYS A 211 -2.93 -25.94 -10.33
N TYR A 212 -2.37 -25.14 -11.24
CA TYR A 212 -1.42 -24.07 -10.95
C TYR A 212 -1.74 -22.81 -11.77
N PHE A 213 -1.45 -21.62 -11.23
CA PHE A 213 -1.63 -20.34 -11.94
C PHE A 213 -0.83 -20.30 -13.25
N MET A 214 0.44 -20.73 -13.21
CA MET A 214 1.30 -20.80 -14.40
C MET A 214 0.67 -21.62 -15.54
N GLN A 215 -0.02 -22.73 -15.22
CA GLN A 215 -0.71 -23.56 -16.21
C GLN A 215 -1.89 -22.81 -16.85
N GLN A 216 -2.68 -22.10 -16.02
CA GLN A 216 -3.79 -21.27 -16.48
C GLN A 216 -3.30 -20.13 -17.40
N GLU A 217 -2.25 -19.42 -17.00
CA GLU A 217 -1.72 -18.27 -17.74
C GLU A 217 -1.19 -18.69 -19.12
N ILE A 218 -0.44 -19.80 -19.20
CA ILE A 218 0.02 -20.36 -20.49
C ILE A 218 -1.18 -20.74 -21.37
N HIS A 219 -2.17 -21.44 -20.82
CA HIS A 219 -3.33 -21.90 -21.60
C HIS A 219 -4.25 -20.76 -22.06
N THR A 220 -4.35 -19.68 -21.27
CA THR A 220 -5.20 -18.53 -21.59
C THR A 220 -4.52 -17.51 -22.51
N SER A 221 -3.20 -17.61 -22.70
CA SER A 221 -2.41 -16.66 -23.51
C SER A 221 -2.96 -16.43 -24.93
N PRO A 222 -3.34 -17.45 -25.74
CA PRO A 222 -3.86 -17.20 -27.09
C PRO A 222 -5.14 -16.34 -27.09
N ALA A 223 -6.09 -16.65 -26.21
CA ALA A 223 -7.34 -15.90 -26.11
C ALA A 223 -7.10 -14.46 -25.63
N ASN A 224 -6.15 -14.25 -24.71
CA ASN A 224 -5.77 -12.91 -24.24
C ASN A 224 -5.15 -12.08 -25.36
N ILE A 225 -4.30 -12.68 -26.20
CA ILE A 225 -3.71 -12.00 -27.37
C ILE A 225 -4.81 -11.61 -28.38
N ASP A 226 -5.76 -12.50 -28.68
CA ASP A 226 -6.87 -12.19 -29.58
C ASP A 226 -7.72 -11.00 -29.08
N ILE A 227 -7.95 -10.92 -27.77
CA ILE A 227 -8.65 -9.78 -27.13
C ILE A 227 -7.85 -8.50 -27.33
N LEU A 228 -6.54 -8.52 -27.09
CA LEU A 228 -5.67 -7.35 -27.28
C LEU A 228 -5.62 -6.89 -28.74
N ILE A 229 -5.51 -7.83 -29.69
CA ILE A 229 -5.55 -7.52 -31.13
C ILE A 229 -6.88 -6.85 -31.49
N LYS A 230 -8.01 -7.38 -31.02
CA LYS A 230 -9.33 -6.75 -31.28
C LYS A 230 -9.39 -5.33 -30.73
N TYR A 231 -8.97 -5.15 -29.49
CA TYR A 231 -9.03 -3.85 -28.82
C TYR A 231 -8.13 -2.80 -29.49
N TYR A 232 -6.89 -3.15 -29.84
CA TYR A 232 -5.93 -2.17 -30.37
C TYR A 232 -5.91 -2.06 -31.89
N LEU A 233 -6.14 -3.15 -32.61
CA LEU A 233 -5.95 -3.20 -34.07
C LEU A 233 -7.26 -3.26 -34.86
N LEU A 234 -8.39 -3.57 -34.22
CA LEU A 234 -9.67 -3.69 -34.91
C LEU A 234 -10.68 -2.61 -34.52
N GLU A 235 -10.65 -2.08 -33.29
CA GLU A 235 -11.57 -1.00 -32.87
C GLU A 235 -11.21 0.39 -33.42
N GLU A 236 -9.98 0.67 -33.87
CA GLU A 236 -9.64 1.93 -34.57
C GLU A 236 -9.92 1.91 -36.08
N HIS A 237 -10.22 0.74 -36.68
CA HIS A 237 -10.23 0.56 -38.13
C HIS A 237 -11.62 0.42 -38.78
N GLU A 238 -12.72 0.76 -38.11
CA GLU A 238 -14.02 0.88 -38.78
C GLU A 238 -14.13 2.13 -39.68
N ASN A 239 -13.17 3.07 -39.65
CA ASN A 239 -13.22 4.29 -40.46
C ASN A 239 -12.19 4.43 -41.60
N ASN A 240 -11.21 3.53 -41.80
CA ASN A 240 -10.48 3.45 -43.08
C ASN A 240 -9.48 2.26 -43.20
N THR A 241 -9.72 1.44 -44.23
CA THR A 241 -8.78 0.79 -45.18
C THR A 241 -7.76 -0.29 -44.73
N LYS A 242 -7.88 -1.46 -45.39
CA LYS A 242 -6.91 -2.55 -45.71
C LYS A 242 -5.74 -2.81 -44.75
N LEU A 243 -5.82 -3.94 -44.04
CA LEU A 243 -4.72 -4.57 -43.33
C LEU A 243 -3.70 -5.20 -44.32
N TYR A 244 -2.54 -4.57 -44.50
CA TYR A 244 -1.37 -5.21 -45.09
C TYR A 244 -0.62 -6.00 -44.00
N LEU A 245 -0.94 -7.28 -43.84
CA LEU A 245 -0.06 -8.23 -43.15
C LEU A 245 1.11 -8.58 -44.07
N ASN A 246 2.08 -7.67 -44.21
CA ASN A 246 3.36 -8.00 -44.82
C ASN A 246 4.34 -8.43 -43.73
N THR A 247 4.54 -9.75 -43.66
CA THR A 247 5.73 -10.47 -43.21
C THR A 247 6.93 -9.61 -42.78
N THR A 248 7.29 -9.64 -41.49
CA THR A 248 8.69 -9.83 -41.02
C THR A 248 8.66 -10.30 -39.56
N ILE A 249 8.35 -11.59 -39.34
CA ILE A 249 8.90 -12.31 -38.17
C ILE A 249 10.23 -12.90 -38.66
N LYS A 250 11.28 -12.07 -38.70
CA LYS A 250 12.66 -12.54 -38.78
C LYS A 250 13.43 -11.87 -37.64
N SER A 251 13.98 -12.76 -36.80
CA SER A 251 14.85 -12.51 -35.64
C SER A 251 14.31 -11.59 -34.54
N ALA A 252 13.45 -12.12 -33.68
CA ALA A 252 13.44 -11.68 -32.30
C ALA A 252 14.67 -12.30 -31.61
N GLY A 253 15.69 -11.47 -31.34
CA GLY A 253 16.75 -11.81 -30.39
C GLY A 253 16.16 -12.06 -29.00
N PRO A 254 16.94 -12.59 -28.05
CA PRO A 254 16.43 -13.03 -26.76
C PRO A 254 15.91 -11.82 -25.97
N TYR A 255 14.60 -11.61 -25.98
CA TYR A 255 13.98 -10.66 -25.07
C TYR A 255 13.95 -11.29 -23.68
N CYS A 256 14.67 -10.63 -22.78
CA CYS A 256 14.70 -10.90 -21.35
C CYS A 256 13.27 -10.88 -20.79
N MET A 257 12.77 -12.03 -20.35
CA MET A 257 11.67 -12.09 -19.41
C MET A 257 12.23 -11.66 -18.05
N ILE A 258 11.90 -10.44 -17.64
CA ILE A 258 12.16 -9.98 -16.27
C ILE A 258 10.99 -10.53 -15.43
N TRP A 259 11.35 -11.34 -14.44
CA TRP A 259 10.48 -11.83 -13.36
C TRP A 259 10.06 -10.70 -12.42
#